data_AF-A0A7T0KCI7-F1
#
_entry.id   AF-A0A7T0KCI7-F1
#
_cell.length_a   1.000
_cell.length_b   1.000
_cell.length_c   1.000
_cell.angle_alpha   90.00
_cell.angle_beta   90.00
_cell.angle_gamma   90.00
#
_symmetry.space_group_name_H-M   'P 1'
#
loop_
_entity.id
_entity.type
_entity.pdbx_description
1 polymer ?
#
loop_
_entity_poly.entity_id
_entity_poly.type
_entity_poly.pdbx_seq_one_letter_code
_entity_poly.pdbx_strand_id
1 'polypeptide(L)'
;MATKTKPNTAPVFTYTIEGKDVELPAIKSLPFGVMRKIRKLEEVDQVFTMLEMVVDEDTMAVLDELPAVAVLEMVQAWQEEGNAGESVQS
;
A
#
# COMPACT_ATOMS: atom_id res chain seq x y z
N MET A 1 -15.18 -22.94 5.61
CA MET A 1 -14.57 -21.76 4.97
C MET A 1 -14.38 -20.73 6.07
N ALA A 2 -13.18 -20.64 6.64
CA ALA A 2 -12.90 -19.75 7.77
C ALA A 2 -11.85 -18.76 7.30
N THR A 3 -12.28 -17.58 6.87
CA THR A 3 -11.38 -16.44 6.66
C THR A 3 -10.82 -16.08 8.03
N LYS A 4 -9.52 -16.29 8.17
CA LYS A 4 -8.79 -16.20 9.42
C LYS A 4 -8.62 -14.73 9.80
N THR A 5 -9.55 -14.21 10.59
CA THR A 5 -9.36 -13.00 11.39
C THR A 5 -8.06 -13.15 12.19
N LYS A 6 -7.03 -12.34 11.85
CA LYS A 6 -5.93 -12.07 12.77
C LYS A 6 -6.20 -10.71 13.43
N PRO A 7 -6.35 -10.63 14.76
CA PRO A 7 -6.39 -9.35 15.44
C PRO A 7 -4.96 -8.79 15.44
N ASN A 8 -4.69 -7.79 14.61
CA ASN A 8 -3.49 -6.98 14.75
C ASN A 8 -3.85 -5.53 14.47
N THR A 9 -3.70 -4.69 15.49
CA THR A 9 -3.91 -3.23 15.50
C THR A 9 -2.86 -2.50 14.64
N ALA A 10 -2.60 -2.99 13.43
CA ALA A 10 -1.78 -2.29 12.45
C ALA A 10 -2.68 -1.27 11.73
N PRO A 11 -2.28 0.01 11.63
CA PRO A 11 -3.04 0.96 10.85
C PRO A 11 -3.12 0.45 9.40
N VAL A 12 -4.32 0.52 8.82
CA VAL A 12 -4.59 0.20 7.42
C VAL A 12 -4.86 1.50 6.69
N PHE A 13 -4.35 1.59 5.46
CA PHE A 13 -4.64 2.65 4.51
C PHE A 13 -5.74 2.15 3.58
N THR A 14 -6.81 2.92 3.45
CA THR A 14 -7.94 2.59 2.57
C THR A 14 -8.04 3.69 1.52
N TYR A 15 -8.09 3.31 0.25
CA TYR A 15 -8.13 4.26 -0.86
C TYR A 15 -9.10 3.79 -1.93
N THR A 16 -10.02 4.65 -2.35
CA THR A 16 -11.03 4.32 -3.36
C THR A 16 -10.58 4.83 -4.72
N ILE A 17 -10.36 3.93 -5.67
CA ILE A 17 -9.98 4.23 -7.06
C ILE A 17 -11.14 3.84 -7.97
N GLU A 18 -11.71 4.82 -8.68
CA GLU A 18 -12.80 4.57 -9.64
C GLU A 18 -13.99 3.77 -9.07
N GLY A 19 -14.26 3.91 -7.77
CA GLY A 19 -15.33 3.19 -7.06
C GLY A 19 -14.96 1.76 -6.60
N LYS A 20 -13.69 1.35 -6.77
CA LYS A 20 -13.12 0.15 -6.15
C LYS A 20 -12.33 0.55 -4.91
N ASP A 21 -12.67 -0.04 -3.77
CA ASP A 21 -11.93 0.16 -2.52
C ASP A 21 -10.69 -0.74 -2.51
N VAL A 22 -9.53 -0.13 -2.28
CA VAL A 22 -8.25 -0.81 -2.11
C VAL A 22 -7.81 -0.64 -0.67
N GLU A 23 -7.49 -1.77 -0.03
CA GLU A 23 -6.99 -1.80 1.35
C GLU A 23 -5.52 -2.22 1.35
N LEU A 24 -4.68 -1.42 1.98
CA LEU A 24 -3.24 -1.63 2.11
C LEU A 24 -2.85 -1.53 3.59
N PRO A 25 -1.83 -2.26 4.06
CA PRO A 25 -1.28 -2.00 5.39
C PRO A 25 -0.61 -0.61 5.39
N ALA A 26 -0.71 0.15 6.46
CA ALA A 26 -0.04 1.44 6.53
C ALA A 26 1.47 1.27 6.37
N ILE A 27 2.08 2.12 5.55
CA ILE A 27 3.49 2.02 5.20
C ILE A 27 4.43 2.15 6.42
N LYS A 28 4.02 2.87 7.48
CA LYS A 28 4.72 2.94 8.78
C LYS A 28 4.80 1.60 9.51
N SER A 29 3.87 0.69 9.22
CA SER A 29 3.87 -0.65 9.80
C SER A 29 4.82 -1.60 9.07
N LEU A 30 5.38 -1.19 7.92
CA LEU A 30 6.32 -2.02 7.18
C LEU A 30 7.70 -2.04 7.85
N PRO A 31 8.37 -3.21 7.87
CA PRO A 31 9.70 -3.31 8.43
C PRO A 31 10.69 -2.52 7.58
N PHE A 32 11.57 -1.75 8.21
CA PHE A 32 12.63 -0.99 7.51
C PHE A 32 13.53 -1.88 6.64
N GLY A 33 13.61 -3.18 6.94
CA GLY A 33 14.29 -4.17 6.11
C GLY A 33 13.72 -4.29 4.68
N VAL A 34 12.43 -4.04 4.49
CA VAL A 34 11.76 -3.99 3.17
C VAL A 34 12.21 -2.75 2.41
N MET A 35 12.06 -1.57 3.01
CA MET A 35 12.55 -0.30 2.45
C MET A 35 14.04 -0.39 2.06
N ARG A 36 14.86 -0.99 2.91
CA ARG A 36 16.29 -1.21 2.65
C ARG A 36 16.56 -2.13 1.46
N LYS A 37 15.72 -3.15 1.23
CA LYS A 37 15.89 -4.11 0.13
C LYS A 37 15.50 -3.48 -1.21
N ILE A 38 14.38 -2.77 -1.24
CA ILE A 38 13.86 -2.16 -2.47
C ILE A 38 14.66 -0.93 -2.91
N ARG A 39 15.35 -0.21 -2.00
CA ARG A 39 16.12 1.03 -2.31
C ARG A 39 17.10 0.99 -3.50
N LYS A 40 17.48 -0.21 -3.95
CA LYS A 40 18.43 -0.44 -5.05
C LYS A 40 17.74 -0.69 -6.39
N LEU A 41 16.44 -0.95 -6.38
CA LEU A 41 15.61 -1.14 -7.57
C LEU A 41 15.27 0.22 -8.17
N GLU A 42 14.88 0.23 -9.44
CA GLU A 42 14.31 1.43 -10.07
C GLU A 42 12.97 1.78 -9.44
N GLU A 43 12.56 3.04 -9.50
CA GLU A 43 11.35 3.54 -8.81
C GLU A 43 10.11 2.71 -9.15
N VAL A 44 9.96 2.33 -10.42
CA VAL A 44 8.88 1.47 -10.90
C VAL A 44 8.93 0.09 -10.23
N ASP A 45 10.08 -0.60 -10.30
CA ASP A 45 10.28 -1.90 -9.64
C ASP A 45 10.10 -1.85 -8.12
N GLN A 46 10.48 -0.74 -7.48
CA GLN A 46 10.26 -0.54 -6.04
C GLN A 46 8.78 -0.56 -5.69
N VAL A 47 7.96 0.15 -6.48
CA VAL A 47 6.51 0.24 -6.27
C VAL A 47 5.86 -1.12 -6.46
N PHE A 48 6.17 -1.85 -7.54
CA PHE A 48 5.63 -3.19 -7.76
C PHE A 48 6.06 -4.17 -6.67
N THR A 49 7.35 -4.18 -6.33
CA THR A 49 7.87 -5.06 -5.27
C THR A 49 7.21 -4.74 -3.92
N MET A 50 6.92 -3.47 -3.62
CA MET A 50 6.17 -3.11 -2.42
C MET A 50 4.75 -3.65 -2.47
N LEU A 51 4.01 -3.36 -3.54
CA LEU A 51 2.63 -3.81 -3.71
C LEU A 51 2.55 -5.33 -3.56
N GLU A 52 3.35 -6.10 -4.30
CA GLU A 52 3.37 -7.57 -4.21
C GLU A 52 3.66 -8.12 -2.80
N MET A 53 4.37 -7.36 -1.97
CA MET A 53 4.62 -7.75 -0.58
C MET A 53 3.51 -7.36 0.39
N VAL A 54 2.70 -6.35 0.05
CA VAL A 54 1.73 -5.76 0.99
C VAL A 54 0.28 -6.02 0.64
N VAL A 55 -0.04 -6.25 -0.64
CA VAL A 55 -1.38 -6.61 -1.10
C VAL A 55 -1.52 -8.12 -1.19
N ASP A 56 -2.75 -8.59 -1.00
CA ASP A 56 -3.15 -9.96 -1.28
C ASP A 56 -3.51 -10.13 -2.77
N GLU A 57 -3.60 -11.39 -3.22
CA GLU A 57 -3.86 -11.73 -4.63
C GLU A 57 -5.17 -11.11 -5.17
N ASP A 58 -6.19 -10.94 -4.30
CA ASP A 58 -7.48 -10.34 -4.66
C ASP A 58 -7.34 -8.83 -4.94
N THR A 59 -6.68 -8.12 -4.01
CA THR A 59 -6.36 -6.70 -4.17
C THR A 59 -5.42 -6.46 -5.35
N MET A 60 -4.45 -7.35 -5.56
CA MET A 60 -3.54 -7.29 -6.71
C MET A 60 -4.29 -7.44 -8.04
N ALA A 61 -5.30 -8.32 -8.12
CA ALA A 61 -6.14 -8.45 -9.30
C ALA A 61 -6.94 -7.16 -9.57
N VAL A 62 -7.42 -6.48 -8.52
CA VAL A 62 -8.08 -5.17 -8.67
C VAL A 62 -7.11 -4.13 -9.23
N LEU A 63 -5.86 -4.09 -8.73
CA LEU A 63 -4.84 -3.17 -9.22
C LEU A 63 -4.44 -3.43 -10.68
N ASP A 64 -4.43 -4.69 -11.12
CA ASP A 64 -4.13 -5.07 -12.51
C ASP A 64 -5.18 -4.55 -13.51
N GLU A 65 -6.45 -4.44 -13.06
CA GLU A 65 -7.53 -3.86 -13.86
C GLU A 65 -7.51 -2.32 -13.92
N LEU A 66 -6.75 -1.66 -13.05
CA LEU A 66 -6.70 -0.21 -12.93
C LEU A 66 -5.62 0.40 -13.83
N PRO A 67 -5.80 1.65 -14.29
CA PRO A 67 -4.79 2.32 -15.08
C PRO A 67 -3.55 2.58 -14.23
N ALA A 68 -2.36 2.38 -14.81
CA ALA A 68 -1.08 2.54 -14.13
C ALA A 68 -0.93 3.91 -13.41
N VAL A 69 -1.48 4.97 -14.00
CA VAL A 69 -1.48 6.32 -13.38
C VAL A 69 -2.24 6.33 -12.05
N ALA A 70 -3.41 5.70 -11.97
CA ALA A 70 -4.22 5.69 -10.75
C ALA A 70 -3.55 4.85 -9.64
N VAL A 71 -2.88 3.76 -10.01
CA VAL A 71 -2.09 2.96 -9.07
C VAL A 71 -0.91 3.76 -8.53
N LEU A 72 -0.20 4.51 -9.39
CA LEU A 72 0.91 5.38 -8.97
C LEU A 72 0.43 6.53 -8.06
N GLU A 73 -0.73 7.11 -8.32
CA GLU A 73 -1.34 8.14 -7.45
C GLU A 73 -1.71 7.56 -6.07
N MET A 74 -2.32 6.38 -6.03
CA MET A 74 -2.61 5.68 -4.77
C MET A 74 -1.33 5.38 -3.99
N VAL A 75 -0.28 4.88 -4.66
CA VAL A 75 1.00 4.55 -4.01
C VAL A 75 1.66 5.81 -3.46
N GLN A 76 1.60 6.94 -4.18
CA GLN A 76 2.07 8.22 -3.65
C GLN A 76 1.28 8.63 -2.40
N ALA A 77 -0.05 8.60 -2.45
CA ALA A 77 -0.89 8.93 -1.29
C ALA A 77 -0.58 8.02 -0.08
N TRP A 78 -0.36 6.73 -0.33
CA TRP A 78 0.02 5.76 0.68
C TRP A 78 1.40 6.05 1.31
N GLN A 79 2.38 6.44 0.49
CA GLN A 79 3.69 6.88 0.97
C GLN A 79 3.61 8.20 1.75
N GLU A 80 2.79 9.15 1.30
CA GLU A 80 2.58 10.43 1.95
C GLU A 80 1.88 10.29 3.30
N GLU A 81 0.88 9.43 3.44
CA GLU A 81 0.26 9.13 4.75
C GLU A 81 1.29 8.48 5.71
N GLY A 82 2.24 7.73 5.15
CA GLY A 82 3.42 7.26 5.83
C GLY A 82 4.37 8.33 6.33
N ASN A 83 4.53 9.38 5.55
CA ASN A 83 5.39 10.51 5.83
C ASN A 83 4.69 11.56 6.72
N ALA A 84 3.36 11.56 6.77
CA ALA A 84 2.53 12.36 7.65
C ALA A 84 2.67 11.88 9.11
N GLY A 85 3.85 12.05 9.69
CA GLY A 85 4.08 11.95 11.12
C GLY A 85 3.38 13.08 11.88
N GLU A 86 3.17 14.24 11.28
CA GLU A 86 2.57 15.41 11.93
C GLU A 86 1.88 16.27 10.87
N SER A 87 0.54 16.40 10.93
CA SER A 87 -0.28 17.55 10.49
C SER A 87 -1.72 17.11 10.21
N VAL A 88 -2.43 16.68 11.25
CA VAL A 88 -3.84 17.05 11.36
C VAL A 88 -3.98 17.77 12.70
N GLN A 89 -3.70 19.08 12.68
CA GLN A 89 -4.25 19.96 13.71
C GLN A 89 -4.66 21.28 13.07
N SER A 90 -5.99 21.43 13.06
CA SER A 90 -6.80 22.65 12.93
C SER A 90 -6.93 23.32 11.56
#